data_AF-A0A382J7Q5-F1
#
_entry.id   AF-A0A382J7Q5-F1
#
_cell.length_a   1.000
_cell.length_b   1.000
_cell.length_c   1.000
_cell.angle_alpha   90.00
_cell.angle_beta   90.00
_cell.angle_gamma   90.00
#
_symmetry.space_group_name_H-M   'P 1'
#
loop_
_entity.id
_entity.type
_entity.pdbx_description
1 polymer ?
#
loop_
_entity_poly.entity_id
_entity_poly.type
_entity_poly.pdbx_seq_one_letter_code
_entity_poly.pdbx_strand_id
1 'polypeptide(L)'
;MPIKVAVIGAGSIGFTRRLMRDILSVPELADSAFAFHDLNKHNLDMIAQLAARDIEANALPAKLSATTNRRRALDGADYVLNTTRIGGLKAFAHDIDIPLKYGIDQCVGDTLCAGGIMYGQRNIPQVLAFCKDIRE
;
A
#
# COMPACT_ATOMS: atom_id res chain seq x y z
N MET A 1 -17.32 -3.07 -17.56
CA MET A 1 -15.88 -3.42 -17.54
C MET A 1 -15.50 -3.66 -16.10
N PRO A 2 -14.61 -4.61 -15.80
CA PRO A 2 -14.22 -4.88 -14.42
C PRO A 2 -13.54 -3.64 -13.81
N ILE A 3 -13.85 -3.34 -12.55
CA ILE A 3 -13.22 -2.24 -11.82
C ILE A 3 -11.75 -2.55 -11.63
N LYS A 4 -10.86 -1.61 -11.98
CA LYS A 4 -9.42 -1.71 -11.74
C LYS A 4 -9.02 -0.97 -10.46
N VAL A 5 -8.48 -1.71 -9.50
CA VAL A 5 -7.95 -1.19 -8.23
C VAL A 5 -6.43 -1.26 -8.23
N ALA A 6 -5.77 -0.10 -8.26
CA ALA A 6 -4.33 0.00 -8.07
C ALA A 6 -3.98 0.10 -6.57
N VAL A 7 -2.95 -0.61 -6.13
CA VAL A 7 -2.47 -0.56 -4.74
C VAL A 7 -1.02 -0.11 -4.72
N ILE A 8 -0.76 1.11 -4.21
CA ILE A 8 0.58 1.65 -3.99
C ILE A 8 1.04 1.23 -2.59
N GLY A 9 2.19 0.56 -2.49
CA GLY A 9 2.68 -0.01 -1.23
C GLY A 9 2.09 -1.39 -0.93
N ALA A 10 1.78 -2.15 -1.98
CA ALA A 10 1.13 -3.46 -1.88
C ALA A 10 1.92 -4.48 -1.05
N GLY A 11 3.23 -4.29 -0.88
CA GLY A 11 4.10 -5.10 -0.02
C GLY A 11 3.76 -5.00 1.47
N SER A 12 2.79 -4.19 1.87
CA SER A 12 2.10 -4.29 3.15
C SER A 12 1.20 -5.55 3.20
N ILE A 13 1.82 -6.73 3.24
CA ILE A 13 1.21 -8.05 2.98
C ILE A 13 -0.14 -8.21 3.70
N GLY A 14 -0.19 -8.00 5.02
CA GLY A 14 -1.40 -8.21 5.80
C GLY A 14 -2.53 -7.24 5.43
N PHE A 15 -2.18 -5.97 5.18
CA PHE A 15 -3.16 -4.93 4.88
C PHE A 15 -3.70 -5.07 3.45
N THR A 16 -2.81 -5.23 2.47
CA THR A 16 -3.16 -5.45 1.06
C THR A 16 -4.03 -6.68 0.88
N ARG A 17 -3.64 -7.82 1.47
CA ARG A 17 -4.41 -9.06 1.35
C ARG A 17 -5.78 -8.94 2.01
N ARG A 18 -5.89 -8.23 3.13
CA ARG A 18 -7.18 -7.98 3.80
C ARG A 18 -8.10 -7.14 2.92
N LEU A 19 -7.63 -5.99 2.42
CA LEU A 19 -8.42 -5.13 1.55
C LEU A 19 -8.89 -5.85 0.27
N MET A 20 -8.01 -6.63 -0.36
CA MET A 20 -8.37 -7.43 -1.52
C MET A 20 -9.49 -8.43 -1.20
N ARG A 21 -9.38 -9.15 -0.07
CA ARG A 21 -10.41 -10.10 0.36
C ARG A 21 -11.74 -9.41 0.68
N ASP A 22 -11.70 -8.26 1.35
CA ASP A 22 -12.91 -7.50 1.67
C ASP A 22 -13.63 -7.05 0.39
N ILE A 23 -12.88 -6.58 -0.63
CA ILE A 23 -13.42 -6.22 -1.96
C ILE A 23 -14.02 -7.44 -2.65
N LEU A 24 -13.28 -8.55 -2.72
CA LEU A 24 -13.72 -9.79 -3.38
C LEU A 24 -14.89 -10.49 -2.66
N SER A 25 -15.18 -10.11 -1.42
CA SER A 25 -16.34 -10.63 -0.69
C SER A 25 -17.65 -9.93 -1.09
N VAL A 26 -17.58 -8.85 -1.88
CA VAL A 26 -18.74 -8.16 -2.45
C VAL A 26 -19.03 -8.74 -3.84
N PRO A 27 -20.19 -9.38 -4.08
CA PRO A 27 -20.48 -10.07 -5.34
C PRO A 27 -20.32 -9.20 -6.59
N GLU A 28 -20.70 -7.92 -6.51
CA GLU A 28 -20.62 -6.94 -7.60
C GLU A 28 -19.18 -6.55 -7.95
N LEU A 29 -18.21 -6.86 -7.08
CA LEU A 29 -16.79 -6.54 -7.24
C LEU A 29 -15.92 -7.79 -7.45
N ALA A 30 -16.52 -8.98 -7.55
CA ALA A 30 -15.79 -10.25 -7.61
C ALA A 30 -14.90 -10.42 -8.85
N ASP A 31 -15.16 -9.67 -9.93
CA ASP A 31 -14.37 -9.66 -11.17
C ASP A 31 -13.29 -8.57 -11.22
N SER A 32 -13.12 -7.81 -10.14
CA SER A 32 -12.16 -6.69 -10.06
C SER A 32 -10.75 -7.08 -10.51
N ALA A 33 -10.09 -6.15 -11.21
CA ALA A 33 -8.70 -6.26 -11.59
C ALA A 33 -7.81 -5.53 -10.59
N PHE A 34 -6.85 -6.22 -9.98
CA PHE A 34 -5.91 -5.64 -9.04
C PHE A 34 -4.55 -5.38 -9.69
N ALA A 35 -4.00 -4.19 -9.46
CA ALA A 35 -2.64 -3.82 -9.88
C ALA A 35 -1.80 -3.46 -8.67
N PHE A 36 -0.96 -4.40 -8.23
CA PHE A 36 -0.09 -4.23 -7.08
C PHE A 36 1.21 -3.53 -7.46
N HIS A 37 1.55 -2.51 -6.70
CA HIS A 37 2.81 -1.82 -6.79
C HIS A 37 3.52 -1.75 -5.44
N ASP A 38 4.81 -2.13 -5.44
CA ASP A 38 5.72 -1.84 -4.34
C ASP A 38 7.15 -1.67 -4.88
N LEU A 39 8.00 -0.94 -4.15
CA LEU A 39 9.42 -0.83 -4.47
C LEU A 39 10.21 -2.05 -3.96
N ASN A 40 9.72 -2.69 -2.89
CA ASN A 40 10.30 -3.92 -2.36
C ASN A 40 9.78 -5.12 -3.16
N LYS A 41 10.61 -5.58 -4.11
CA LYS A 41 10.27 -6.74 -4.95
C LYS A 41 9.99 -8.02 -4.14
N HIS A 42 10.72 -8.26 -3.06
CA HIS A 42 10.50 -9.46 -2.24
C HIS A 42 9.10 -9.48 -1.62
N ASN A 43 8.70 -8.36 -0.99
CA ASN A 43 7.37 -8.25 -0.41
C ASN A 43 6.27 -8.26 -1.49
N LEU A 44 6.51 -7.61 -2.63
CA LEU A 44 5.60 -7.58 -3.77
C LEU A 44 5.35 -8.99 -4.34
N ASP A 45 6.40 -9.77 -4.53
CA ASP A 45 6.30 -11.14 -5.03
C ASP A 45 5.53 -12.02 -4.01
N MET A 46 5.81 -11.85 -2.72
CA MET A 46 5.12 -12.58 -1.66
C MET A 46 3.61 -12.30 -1.63
N ILE A 47 3.21 -11.02 -1.63
CA ILE A 47 1.79 -10.66 -1.64
C ILE A 47 1.10 -11.09 -2.93
N ALA A 48 1.77 -11.00 -4.09
CA ALA A 48 1.20 -11.42 -5.36
C ALA A 48 0.93 -12.94 -5.38
N GLN A 49 1.86 -13.75 -4.85
CA GLN A 49 1.65 -15.19 -4.73
C GLN A 49 0.50 -15.54 -3.78
N LEU A 50 0.42 -14.89 -2.62
CA LEU A 50 -0.67 -15.12 -1.67
C LEU A 50 -2.03 -14.72 -2.26
N ALA A 51 -2.10 -13.58 -2.93
CA ALA A 51 -3.32 -13.08 -3.57
C ALA A 51 -3.77 -13.97 -4.74
N ALA A 52 -2.84 -14.40 -5.60
CA ALA A 52 -3.15 -15.33 -6.69
C ALA A 52 -3.72 -16.65 -6.17
N ARG A 53 -3.14 -17.20 -5.08
CA ARG A 53 -3.65 -18.41 -4.43
C ARG A 53 -5.04 -18.21 -3.83
N ASP A 54 -5.32 -17.05 -3.24
CA ASP A 54 -6.66 -16.74 -2.73
C ASP A 54 -7.70 -16.68 -3.85
N ILE A 55 -7.36 -16.04 -4.99
CA ILE A 55 -8.24 -15.95 -6.16
C ILE A 55 -8.51 -17.34 -6.74
N GLU A 56 -7.47 -18.15 -6.95
CA GLU A 56 -7.55 -19.49 -7.50
C GLU A 56 -8.35 -20.44 -6.60
N ALA A 57 -8.03 -20.49 -5.31
CA ALA A 57 -8.68 -21.40 -4.37
C ALA A 57 -10.18 -21.13 -4.19
N ASN A 58 -10.63 -19.90 -4.46
CA ASN A 58 -12.04 -19.50 -4.39
C ASN A 58 -12.71 -19.42 -5.77
N ALA A 59 -12.01 -19.82 -6.84
CA ALA A 59 -12.51 -19.77 -8.22
C ALA A 59 -13.05 -18.39 -8.64
N LEU A 60 -12.40 -17.32 -8.19
CA LEU A 60 -12.85 -15.95 -8.45
C LEU A 60 -12.40 -15.47 -9.85
N PRO A 61 -13.22 -14.69 -10.57
CA PRO A 61 -12.88 -14.17 -11.90
C PRO A 61 -11.89 -12.99 -11.89
N ALA A 62 -11.51 -12.52 -10.70
CA ALA A 62 -10.59 -11.43 -10.50
C ALA A 62 -9.24 -11.63 -11.19
N LYS A 63 -8.63 -10.53 -11.61
CA LYS A 63 -7.31 -10.53 -12.25
C LYS A 63 -6.30 -9.84 -11.36
N LEU A 64 -5.04 -10.29 -11.42
CA LEU A 64 -3.95 -9.71 -10.64
C LEU A 64 -2.75 -9.42 -11.53
N SER A 65 -2.18 -8.24 -11.36
CA SER A 65 -0.88 -7.85 -11.90
C SER A 65 -0.01 -7.25 -10.78
N ALA A 66 1.30 -7.41 -10.90
CA ALA A 66 2.25 -6.87 -9.93
C ALA A 66 3.43 -6.22 -10.66
N THR A 67 3.85 -5.03 -10.23
CA THR A 67 4.94 -4.29 -10.86
C THR A 67 5.66 -3.36 -9.90
N THR A 68 6.99 -3.23 -10.06
CA THR A 68 7.77 -2.20 -9.36
C THR A 68 7.65 -0.82 -10.02
N ASN A 69 6.97 -0.71 -11.17
CA ASN A 69 6.72 0.55 -11.85
C ASN A 69 5.33 1.09 -11.47
N ARG A 70 5.31 2.16 -10.66
CA ARG A 70 4.06 2.77 -10.17
C ARG A 70 3.12 3.19 -11.31
N ARG A 71 3.64 3.82 -12.37
CA ARG A 71 2.83 4.30 -13.50
C ARG A 71 2.11 3.18 -14.22
N ARG A 72 2.78 2.03 -14.39
CA ARG A 72 2.14 0.83 -14.96
C ARG A 72 1.00 0.28 -14.10
N ALA A 73 1.10 0.39 -12.78
CA ALA A 73 0.00 -0.03 -11.90
C ALA A 73 -1.19 0.94 -11.97
N LEU A 74 -0.91 2.24 -12.06
CA LEU A 74 -1.92 3.32 -12.10
C LEU A 74 -2.65 3.44 -13.44
N ASP A 75 -2.02 3.05 -14.54
CA ASP A 75 -2.57 3.17 -15.90
C ASP A 75 -4.00 2.59 -16.01
N GLY A 76 -5.01 3.43 -16.25
CA GLY A 76 -6.41 3.01 -16.35
C GLY A 76 -7.04 2.49 -15.05
N ALA A 77 -6.50 2.82 -13.87
CA ALA A 77 -7.11 2.47 -12.59
C ALA A 77 -8.34 3.34 -12.27
N ASP A 78 -9.43 2.72 -11.82
CA ASP A 78 -10.64 3.41 -11.35
C ASP A 78 -10.50 3.86 -9.89
N TYR A 79 -9.79 3.06 -9.09
CA TYR A 79 -9.51 3.33 -7.68
C TYR A 79 -8.03 3.14 -7.36
N VAL A 80 -7.52 3.97 -6.45
CA VAL A 80 -6.14 3.89 -5.96
C VAL A 80 -6.14 3.78 -4.44
N LEU A 81 -5.56 2.70 -3.92
CA LEU A 81 -5.33 2.48 -2.51
C LEU A 81 -3.87 2.77 -2.19
N ASN A 82 -3.60 3.67 -1.25
CA ASN A 82 -2.25 3.94 -0.77
C ASN A 82 -2.03 3.27 0.60
N THR A 83 -1.16 2.27 0.64
CA THR A 83 -0.83 1.48 1.83
C THR A 83 0.66 1.62 2.19
N THR A 84 1.32 2.67 1.69
CA THR A 84 2.75 2.89 1.90
C THR A 84 3.11 3.31 3.32
N ARG A 85 4.25 2.82 3.81
CA ARG A 85 4.97 3.37 4.97
C ARG A 85 6.28 3.97 4.49
N ILE A 86 6.32 5.28 4.33
CA ILE A 86 7.51 5.97 3.79
C ILE A 86 8.68 5.87 4.78
N GLY A 87 9.77 5.22 4.34
CA GLY A 87 10.95 4.94 5.16
C GLY A 87 10.88 3.63 5.95
N GLY A 88 9.77 2.89 5.87
CA GLY A 88 9.60 1.59 6.52
C GLY A 88 9.78 1.61 8.04
N LEU A 89 10.06 0.44 8.62
CA LEU A 89 10.25 0.29 10.07
C LEU A 89 11.53 0.98 10.57
N LYS A 90 12.55 1.11 9.71
CA LYS A 90 13.80 1.77 10.08
C LYS A 90 13.58 3.25 10.37
N ALA A 91 12.84 3.96 9.51
CA ALA A 91 12.52 5.36 9.78
C ALA A 91 11.54 5.51 10.94
N PHE A 92 10.57 4.59 11.06
CA PHE A 92 9.65 4.56 12.21
C PHE A 92 10.37 4.44 13.55
N ALA A 93 11.41 3.61 13.65
CA ALA A 93 12.24 3.52 14.86
C ALA A 93 12.84 4.88 15.23
N HIS A 94 13.32 5.65 14.25
CA HIS A 94 13.82 7.01 14.50
C HIS A 94 12.73 7.99 14.90
N ASP A 95 11.52 7.83 14.37
CA ASP A 95 10.38 8.65 14.78
C ASP A 95 10.03 8.46 16.27
N ILE A 96 10.42 7.33 16.88
CA ILE A 96 10.26 7.04 18.32
C ILE A 96 11.51 7.39 19.13
N ASP A 97 12.66 6.84 18.73
CA ASP A 97 13.91 6.90 19.50
C ASP A 97 14.47 8.31 19.61
N ILE A 98 14.30 9.15 18.58
CA ILE A 98 14.82 10.51 18.58
C ILE A 98 14.02 11.37 19.57
N PRO A 99 12.68 11.47 19.48
CA PRO A 99 11.90 12.19 20.48
C PRO A 99 12.15 11.73 21.92
N LEU A 100 12.30 10.42 22.14
CA LEU A 100 12.56 9.85 23.47
C LEU A 100 13.86 10.37 24.08
N LYS A 101 14.93 10.53 23.28
CA LYS A 101 16.21 11.12 23.73
C LYS A 101 16.06 12.55 24.26
N TYR A 102 15.03 13.27 23.85
CA TYR A 102 14.73 14.63 24.29
C TYR A 102 13.59 14.69 25.33
N GLY A 103 13.24 13.55 25.94
CA GLY A 103 12.21 13.47 26.98
C GLY A 103 10.77 13.46 26.46
N ILE A 104 10.57 13.28 25.15
CA ILE A 104 9.24 13.15 24.55
C ILE A 104 8.93 11.66 24.42
N ASP A 105 8.30 11.08 25.43
CA ASP A 105 7.78 9.71 25.39
C ASP A 105 6.41 9.69 24.72
N GLN A 106 6.32 9.00 23.58
CA GLN A 106 5.14 8.98 22.71
C GLN A 106 4.78 7.53 22.37
N CYS A 107 3.50 7.18 22.60
CA CYS A 107 2.99 5.83 22.37
C CYS A 107 2.91 5.46 20.87
N VAL A 108 2.62 6.44 20.01
CA VAL A 108 2.48 6.26 18.55
C VAL A 108 3.28 7.34 17.83
N GLY A 109 4.41 6.95 17.23
CA GLY A 109 5.35 7.89 16.64
C GLY A 109 5.16 8.23 15.18
N ASP A 110 4.16 7.68 14.49
CA ASP A 110 3.93 7.94 13.07
C ASP A 110 2.74 8.86 12.77
N THR A 111 2.01 9.32 13.79
CA THR A 111 0.77 10.10 13.56
C THR A 111 0.66 11.38 14.38
N LEU A 112 1.28 11.44 15.56
CA LEU A 112 1.17 12.55 16.50
C LEU A 112 2.55 12.95 17.04
N CYS A 113 2.61 14.11 17.69
CA CYS A 113 3.82 14.64 18.34
C CYS A 113 5.03 14.74 17.38
N ALA A 114 6.24 14.75 17.95
CA ALA A 114 7.47 14.96 17.20
C ALA A 114 7.69 13.87 16.12
N GLY A 115 7.40 12.61 16.45
CA GLY A 115 7.49 11.53 15.46
C GLY A 115 6.52 11.70 14.30
N GLY A 116 5.26 12.06 14.58
CA GLY A 116 4.26 12.32 13.54
C GLY A 116 4.64 13.46 12.61
N ILE A 117 5.25 14.53 13.14
CA ILE A 117 5.80 15.62 12.33
C ILE A 117 6.93 15.10 11.43
N MET A 118 7.87 14.32 11.98
CA MET A 118 8.97 13.73 11.21
C MET A 118 8.48 12.79 10.10
N TYR A 119 7.48 11.96 10.40
CA TYR A 119 6.85 11.10 9.39
C TYR A 119 6.14 11.94 8.32
N GLY A 120 5.40 12.97 8.73
CA GLY A 120 4.71 13.91 7.83
C GLY A 120 5.67 14.55 6.82
N GLN A 121 6.85 14.99 7.27
CA GLN A 121 7.87 15.58 6.38
C GLN A 121 8.36 14.60 5.29
N ARG A 122 8.36 13.29 5.56
CA ARG A 122 8.71 12.27 4.55
C ARG A 122 7.51 11.83 3.72
N ASN A 123 6.33 11.76 4.33
CA ASN A 123 5.13 11.21 3.74
C ASN A 123 4.47 12.18 2.76
N ILE A 124 4.30 13.45 3.15
CA ILE A 124 3.60 14.47 2.35
C ILE A 124 4.18 14.60 0.93
N PRO A 125 5.52 14.74 0.73
CA PRO A 125 6.08 14.84 -0.61
C PRO A 125 5.81 13.60 -1.48
N GLN A 126 5.79 12.41 -0.89
CA GLN A 126 5.53 11.17 -1.62
C GLN A 126 4.06 11.07 -2.02
N VAL A 127 3.12 11.41 -1.13
CA VAL A 127 1.69 11.44 -1.46
C VAL A 127 1.41 12.44 -2.58
N LEU A 128 2.02 13.62 -2.55
CA LEU A 128 1.91 14.60 -3.63
C LEU A 128 2.48 14.07 -4.97
N ALA A 129 3.59 13.32 -4.92
CA ALA A 129 4.16 12.66 -6.10
C ALA A 129 3.22 11.55 -6.63
N PHE A 130 2.56 10.79 -5.76
CA PHE A 130 1.56 9.81 -6.18
C PHE A 130 0.37 10.50 -6.84
N CYS A 131 -0.15 11.57 -6.25
CA CYS A 131 -1.22 12.37 -6.85
C CYS A 131 -0.82 12.94 -8.22
N LYS A 132 0.45 13.30 -8.42
CA LYS A 132 0.94 13.71 -9.73
C LYS A 132 0.85 12.56 -10.74
N ASP A 133 1.39 11.38 -10.41
CA ASP A 133 1.34 10.21 -11.30
C ASP A 133 -0.10 9.70 -11.53
N ILE A 134 -1.05 9.96 -10.63
CA ILE A 134 -2.47 9.60 -10.80
C ILE A 134 -3.18 10.52 -11.82
N ARG A 135 -2.74 11.78 -11.95
CA ARG A 135 -3.33 12.74 -12.90
C ARG A 135 -2.80 12.61 -14.32
N GLU A 136 -1.66 11.95 -14.48
CA GLU A 136 -0.98 11.73 -15.77
C GLU A 136 -1.44 10.42 -16.40
#